data_AF-A0A3A8YSM9-F1
#
_entry.id   AF-A0A3A8YSM9-F1
#
_cell.length_a   1.000
_cell.length_b   1.000
_cell.length_c   1.000
_cell.angle_alpha   90.00
_cell.angle_beta   90.00
_cell.angle_gamma   90.00
#
_symmetry.space_group_name_H-M   'P 1'
#
loop_
_entity.id
_entity.type
_entity.pdbx_description
1 polymer ?
#
loop_
_entity_poly.entity_id
_entity_poly.type
_entity_poly.pdbx_seq_one_letter_code
_entity_poly.pdbx_strand_id
1 'polypeptide(L)' 'GLLYASNGTKHTPHDCRHTFSWLCDRYKIDDMSKHLLMGHALGSDVEKNVYGHRTFDELKHEIEKICIPKH' A
#
# COMPACT_ATOMS: atom_id res chain seq x y z
N GLY A 1 7.55 -14.54 -14.38
CA GLY A 1 7.58 -13.08 -14.18
C GLY A 1 8.79 -12.51 -14.89
N LEU A 2 8.69 -11.32 -15.46
CA LEU A 2 9.84 -10.63 -16.06
C LEU A 2 10.85 -10.35 -14.94
N LEU A 3 12.04 -10.95 -15.03
CA LEU A 3 13.08 -10.83 -14.00
C LEU A 3 13.83 -9.49 -14.06
N TYR A 4 13.61 -8.70 -15.11
CA TYR A 4 14.32 -7.46 -15.38
C TYR A 4 13.35 -6.41 -15.95
N ALA A 5 13.51 -5.17 -15.48
CA ALA A 5 12.85 -3.99 -16.01
C ALA A 5 13.43 -3.60 -17.38
N SER A 6 12.74 -2.72 -18.12
CA SER A 6 13.16 -2.26 -19.45
C SER A 6 14.53 -1.56 -19.47
N ASN A 7 14.97 -1.04 -18.33
CA ASN A 7 16.29 -0.43 -18.11
C ASN A 7 17.34 -1.43 -17.57
N GLY A 8 17.05 -2.73 -17.51
CA GLY A 8 17.98 -3.77 -17.08
C GLY A 8 18.10 -3.98 -15.56
N THR A 9 17.39 -3.21 -14.72
CA THR A 9 17.35 -3.50 -13.28
C THR A 9 16.58 -4.77 -12.98
N LYS A 10 17.13 -5.63 -12.12
CA LYS A 10 16.48 -6.87 -11.70
C LYS A 10 15.20 -6.55 -10.93
N HIS A 11 14.08 -7.13 -11.34
CA HIS A 11 12.84 -7.00 -10.61
C HIS A 11 12.94 -7.74 -9.27
N THR A 12 12.57 -7.04 -8.19
CA THR A 12 12.52 -7.61 -6.85
C THR A 12 11.08 -7.68 -6.37
N PRO A 13 10.73 -8.57 -5.42
CA PRO A 13 9.43 -8.51 -4.75
C PRO A 13 9.14 -7.14 -4.11
N HIS A 14 10.18 -6.38 -3.78
CA HIS A 14 10.08 -5.02 -3.27
C HIS A 14 9.54 -4.03 -4.32
N ASP A 15 9.68 -4.31 -5.61
CA ASP A 15 9.12 -3.48 -6.68
C ASP A 15 7.60 -3.52 -6.65
N CYS A 16 7.01 -4.69 -6.39
CA CYS A 16 5.57 -4.82 -6.21
C CYS A 16 5.08 -3.98 -5.02
N ARG A 17 5.86 -3.92 -3.94
CA ARG A 17 5.60 -3.09 -2.76
C ARG A 17 5.69 -1.59 -3.10
N HIS A 18 6.65 -1.20 -3.94
CA HIS A 18 6.75 0.18 -4.44
C HIS A 18 5.57 0.54 -5.35
N THR A 19 5.20 -0.33 -6.29
CA THR A 19 4.02 -0.13 -7.14
C THR A 19 2.76 0.01 -6.30
N PHE A 20 2.58 -0.86 -5.30
CA PHE A 20 1.45 -0.77 -4.38
C PHE A 20 1.43 0.56 -3.60
N SER A 21 2.56 0.98 -3.03
CA SER A 21 2.67 2.30 -2.37
C SER A 21 2.27 3.44 -3.30
N TRP A 22 2.75 3.41 -4.54
CA TRP A 22 2.42 4.44 -5.53
C TRP A 22 0.94 4.44 -5.91
N LEU A 23 0.29 3.26 -5.99
CA LEU A 23 -1.15 3.16 -6.20
C LEU A 23 -1.92 3.77 -5.03
N CYS A 24 -1.54 3.48 -3.77
CA CYS A 24 -2.15 4.13 -2.61
C CYS A 24 -2.10 5.66 -2.72
N ASP A 25 -0.94 6.21 -3.10
CA ASP A 25 -0.77 7.66 -3.27
C ASP A 25 -1.63 8.22 -4.41
N ARG A 26 -1.66 7.52 -5.55
CA ARG A 26 -2.46 7.92 -6.73
C ARG A 26 -3.95 7.96 -6.45
N TYR A 27 -4.47 6.98 -5.70
CA TYR A 27 -5.90 6.87 -5.39
C TYR A 27 -6.26 7.52 -4.05
N LYS A 28 -5.32 8.24 -3.42
CA LYS A 28 -5.53 8.97 -2.17
C LYS A 28 -6.04 8.06 -1.06
N ILE A 29 -5.47 6.86 -0.96
CA ILE A 29 -5.64 6.02 0.21
C ILE A 29 -5.05 6.76 1.41
N ASP A 30 -5.76 6.73 2.54
CA ASP A 30 -5.28 7.42 3.72
C ASP A 30 -3.97 6.80 4.26
N ASP A 31 -3.15 7.63 4.89
CA ASP A 31 -1.80 7.26 5.31
C ASP A 31 -1.80 6.13 6.36
N MET A 32 -2.79 6.09 7.25
CA MET A 32 -2.93 5.05 8.27
C MET A 32 -3.23 3.70 7.62
N SER A 33 -4.22 3.65 6.71
CA SER A 33 -4.55 2.44 5.98
C SER A 33 -3.41 2.00 5.07
N LYS A 34 -2.71 2.94 4.40
CA LYS A 34 -1.49 2.63 3.63
C LYS A 34 -0.44 1.96 4.51
N HIS A 35 -0.15 2.51 5.69
CA HIS A 35 0.83 1.93 6.61
C HIS A 35 0.44 0.52 7.09
N LEU A 36 -0.84 0.33 7.46
CA LEU A 36 -1.38 -0.97 7.85
C LEU A 36 -1.30 -1.99 6.71
N LEU A 37 -1.75 -1.62 5.51
CA LEU A 37 -1.75 -2.48 4.32
C LEU A 37 -0.33 -2.84 3.87
N MET A 38 0.64 -1.95 4.07
CA MET A 38 2.05 -2.18 3.78
C MET A 38 2.79 -2.97 4.85
N GLY A 39 2.12 -3.35 5.95
CA GLY A 39 2.69 -4.08 7.07
C GLY A 39 3.74 -3.30 7.85
N HIS A 40 3.66 -1.97 7.82
CA HIS A 40 4.56 -1.11 8.60
C HIS A 40 4.11 -1.09 10.06
N ALA A 41 5.07 -1.23 10.97
CA ALA A 41 4.79 -1.00 12.39
C ALA A 41 4.34 0.46 12.57
N LEU A 42 3.25 0.68 13.32
CA LEU A 42 2.71 2.02 13.60
C LEU A 42 3.59 2.87 14.54
N GLY A 43 4.82 2.42 14.83
CA GLY A 43 5.77 3.06 15.72
C GLY A 43 5.34 3.00 17.18
N SER A 44 6.15 3.60 18.06
CA SER A 44 5.89 3.72 19.50
C SER A 44 4.82 4.77 19.84
N ASP A 45 4.06 5.21 18.84
CA ASP A 45 3.14 6.34 18.93
C ASP A 45 1.78 5.85 19.43
N VAL A 46 1.56 6.00 20.73
CA VAL A 46 0.39 5.48 21.45
C VAL A 46 -0.90 6.07 20.88
N GLU A 47 -0.91 7.33 20.43
CA GLU A 47 -2.09 7.95 19.82
C GLU A 47 -2.50 7.25 18.51
N LYS A 48 -1.53 6.90 17.66
CA LYS A 48 -1.80 6.17 16.40
C LYS A 48 -2.24 4.74 16.66
N ASN A 49 -1.79 4.12 17.74
CA ASN A 49 -2.21 2.76 18.11
C ASN A 49 -3.64 2.74 18.68
N VAL A 50 -4.03 3.78 19.43
CA VAL A 50 -5.36 3.90 20.03
C VAL A 50 -6.43 4.36 19.02
N TYR A 51 -6.11 5.32 18.15
CA TYR A 51 -7.06 5.89 17.17
C TYR A 51 -6.90 5.36 15.74
N GLY A 52 -5.82 4.62 15.45
CA GLY A 52 -5.55 4.04 14.13
C GLY A 52 -6.18 2.67 13.90
N HIS A 53 -7.04 2.20 14.82
CA HIS A 53 -7.80 0.97 14.61
C HIS A 53 -8.71 1.14 13.39
N ARG A 54 -8.34 0.43 12.33
CA ARG A 54 -9.19 0.23 11.15
C ARG A 54 -9.87 -1.10 11.25
N THR A 55 -11.17 -1.10 11.00
CA THR A 55 -11.93 -2.31 10.75
C THR A 55 -11.54 -2.90 9.39
N PHE A 56 -11.84 -4.19 9.21
CA PHE A 56 -11.65 -4.86 7.93
C PHE A 56 -12.41 -4.15 6.80
N ASP A 57 -13.63 -3.68 7.06
CA ASP A 57 -14.46 -3.01 6.06
C ASP A 57 -13.89 -1.66 5.64
N GLU A 58 -13.31 -0.89 6.56
CA GLU A 58 -12.62 0.36 6.22
C GLU A 58 -11.38 0.11 5.36
N LEU A 59 -10.55 -0.89 5.71
CA LEU A 59 -9.39 -1.26 4.89
C LEU A 59 -9.80 -1.74 3.50
N LYS A 60 -10.87 -2.54 3.44
CA LYS A 60 -11.44 -3.01 2.17
C LYS A 60 -11.91 -1.83 1.32
N HIS A 61 -12.65 -0.89 1.92
CA HIS A 61 -13.11 0.31 1.24
C HIS A 61 -11.95 1.13 0.65
N GLU A 62 -10.85 1.29 1.40
CA GLU A 62 -9.65 1.96 0.90
C GLU A 62 -9.01 1.21 -0.30
N ILE A 63 -8.88 -0.12 -0.21
CA ILE A 63 -8.34 -0.94 -1.31
C ILE A 63 -9.22 -0.83 -2.57
N GLU A 64 -10.54 -0.81 -2.41
CA GLU A 64 -11.50 -0.71 -3.51
C GLU A 64 -11.40 0.62 -4.29
N LYS A 65 -10.76 1.66 -3.72
CA LYS A 65 -10.46 2.90 -4.46
C LYS A 65 -9.45 2.66 -5.59
N ILE A 66 -8.60 1.64 -5.49
CA ILE A 66 -7.58 1.33 -6.50
C ILE A 66 -8.24 0.70 -7.72
N CYS A 67 -8.59 1.54 -8.69
CA CYS A 67 -9.11 1.11 -9.99
C CYS A 67 -7.98 1.02 -11.02
N ILE A 68 -7.35 -0.15 -11.13
CA ILE A 68 -6.42 -0.43 -12.25
C ILE A 68 -7.20 -0.59 -13.56
N PRO A 69 -6.78 0.07 -14.66
CA PRO A 69 -7.46 -0.05 -15.94
C PRO A 69 -7.46 -1.52 -16.40
N LYS A 70 -8.65 -2.00 -16.81
CA LYS A 70 -8.76 -3.29 -17.49
C LYS A 70 -8.19 -3.10 -18.89
N HIS A 71 -7.04 -3.73 -19.14
CA HIS A 71 -6.51 -3.90 -20.50
C HIS A 71 -7.38 -4.86 -21.29
#